data_AF-A0A8J6QZ75-F1
#
_entry.id   AF-A0A8J6QZ75-F1
#
_cell.length_a   1.000
_cell.length_b   1.000
_cell.length_c   1.000
_cell.angle_alpha   90.00
_cell.angle_beta   90.00
_cell.angle_gamma   90.00
#
_symmetry.space_group_name_H-M   'P 1'
#
loop_
_entity.id
_entity.type
_entity.pdbx_description
1 polymer ?
#
loop_
_entity_poly.entity_id
_entity_poly.type
_entity_poly.pdbx_seq_one_letter_code
_entity_poly.pdbx_strand_id
1 'polypeptide(L)'
;MFTAPAHNSVSLVVGGDVPATTAAVVAGTAAVPKDESQNEVIYGNVSVDDHAVGVDSTIETIALDGYGNAAVGDVTDVDALKTLTLRNSDGSTVVNTDVATLSLVLDNMGDAATANVNLDGAGANVETLTITSENDESDVNLTAAAVKALTINAGADLDLSRSAVSTVLETVSITGAGEVDLGDITAATGLDSLNASANTGGVTATVNAATANVGDLTEYIFSGGDDDVTLADSTVNTKVSLGAGNDKISLATGTTSLSAVIDGGAGTNTLHMDAADAVNASATTTFETKIDNFQKLSLGASAVDHTVKLGNMNDIDYVISTGVVTTKTLTIQGMLNNGTLELTTAGSNDVIVEMADATGANDTFNIVTKVSATNLIFGKVEVADVENINIAATDTAPGTAASPNIQTATLTVDADSAETIVITGNSHLNLTTTTGTDLVLVDASAMTGKLDYAATVDELVVLGGSGADTLDASGASQVVLNGGAGNDTLIAGELAQLTGGAGADTFEMNVEGGVVGYATILDFNSGDVIDTGSNVGGTNFVTTKIAYAGTAVFQDVANKAITETALG
;
A
#
# COMPACT_ATOMS: atom_id res chain seq x y z
N MET A 1 34.67 -6.09 -4.61
CA MET A 1 34.11 -7.30 -5.22
C MET A 1 34.73 -8.53 -4.56
N PHE A 2 33.99 -9.22 -3.68
CA PHE A 2 34.36 -10.54 -3.18
C PHE A 2 33.31 -11.52 -3.70
N THR A 3 33.69 -12.37 -4.65
CA THR A 3 32.83 -13.45 -5.14
C THR A 3 33.08 -14.67 -4.27
N ALA A 4 32.11 -15.06 -3.44
CA ALA A 4 32.17 -16.34 -2.74
C ALA A 4 31.70 -17.47 -3.67
N PRO A 5 32.32 -18.68 -3.63
CA PRO A 5 31.90 -19.79 -4.46
C PRO A 5 30.56 -20.36 -3.97
N ALA A 6 29.70 -20.77 -4.91
CA ALA A 6 28.46 -21.48 -4.61
C ALA A 6 28.76 -22.81 -3.87
N HIS A 7 28.15 -23.01 -2.70
CA HIS A 7 28.20 -24.29 -2.01
C HIS A 7 27.10 -25.22 -2.53
N ASN A 8 27.53 -26.26 -3.23
CA ASN A 8 26.71 -27.42 -3.61
C ASN A 8 26.20 -28.14 -2.35
N SER A 9 24.89 -28.38 -2.29
CA SER A 9 24.21 -29.22 -1.32
C SER A 9 24.65 -30.69 -1.45
N VAL A 10 25.63 -31.10 -0.65
CA VAL A 10 25.97 -32.52 -0.46
C VAL A 10 25.37 -33.00 0.85
N SER A 11 24.40 -33.90 0.74
CA SER A 11 23.83 -34.69 1.82
C SER A 11 24.93 -35.43 2.61
N LEU A 12 25.01 -35.20 3.92
CA LEU A 12 25.95 -35.88 4.80
C LEU A 12 25.25 -37.08 5.45
N VAL A 13 25.50 -38.29 4.93
CA VAL A 13 25.08 -39.52 5.60
C VAL A 13 26.07 -39.81 6.73
N VAL A 14 25.60 -39.79 7.99
CA VAL A 14 26.41 -40.17 9.16
C VAL A 14 26.27 -41.66 9.42
N GLY A 15 27.35 -42.40 9.18
CA GLY A 15 27.49 -43.80 9.62
C GLY A 15 28.45 -43.89 10.79
N GLY A 16 27.93 -44.23 11.99
CA GLY A 16 28.72 -44.69 13.13
C GLY A 16 28.57 -43.85 14.40
N ASP A 17 28.39 -44.56 15.53
CA ASP A 17 28.26 -44.02 16.89
C ASP A 17 29.46 -43.14 17.29
N VAL A 18 29.23 -41.83 17.39
CA VAL A 18 30.14 -40.87 18.04
C VAL A 18 29.34 -40.06 19.06
N PRO A 19 29.87 -39.78 20.28
CA PRO A 19 29.13 -39.07 21.32
C PRO A 19 28.78 -37.64 20.89
N ALA A 20 27.57 -37.19 21.23
CA ALA A 20 27.04 -35.89 20.84
C ALA A 20 27.95 -34.74 21.29
N THR A 21 28.64 -34.12 20.33
CA THR A 21 29.14 -32.75 20.47
C THR A 21 27.98 -31.81 20.12
N THR A 22 27.52 -31.04 21.11
CA THR A 22 26.62 -29.90 20.90
C THR A 22 27.29 -28.91 19.94
N ALA A 23 26.79 -28.88 18.70
CA ALA A 23 27.12 -27.82 17.76
C ALA A 23 26.53 -26.52 18.32
N ALA A 24 27.38 -25.60 18.77
CA ALA A 24 26.97 -24.23 19.03
C ALA A 24 26.72 -23.57 17.67
N VAL A 25 25.45 -23.36 17.34
CA VAL A 25 25.06 -22.50 16.23
C VAL A 25 25.31 -21.07 16.71
N VAL A 26 26.38 -20.45 16.22
CA VAL A 26 26.54 -19.00 16.31
C VAL A 26 25.72 -18.43 15.16
N ALA A 27 24.61 -17.77 15.48
CA ALA A 27 23.85 -17.04 14.49
C ALA A 27 24.76 -16.03 13.78
N GLY A 28 24.70 -15.97 12.45
CA GLY A 28 25.38 -14.92 11.70
C GLY A 28 24.86 -13.55 12.10
N THR A 29 25.75 -12.57 12.23
CA THR A 29 25.37 -11.17 12.44
C THR A 29 24.44 -10.74 11.30
N ALA A 30 23.33 -10.07 11.62
CA ALA A 30 22.47 -9.45 10.63
C ALA A 30 23.31 -8.60 9.66
N ALA A 31 22.92 -8.57 8.38
CA ALA A 31 23.53 -7.67 7.42
C ALA A 31 23.42 -6.24 7.96
N VAL A 32 24.57 -5.63 8.26
CA VAL A 32 24.63 -4.20 8.56
C VAL A 32 24.34 -3.51 7.22
N PRO A 33 23.41 -2.54 7.17
CA PRO A 33 23.28 -1.66 6.02
C PRO A 33 24.67 -1.15 5.61
N LYS A 34 24.91 -0.99 4.31
CA LYS A 34 26.15 -0.37 3.85
C LYS A 34 26.28 0.97 4.57
N ASP A 35 27.27 1.10 5.44
CA ASP A 35 27.69 2.41 5.94
C ASP A 35 28.13 3.17 4.69
N GLU A 36 27.29 4.08 4.21
CA GLU A 36 27.70 5.06 3.23
C GLU A 36 28.76 5.93 3.90
N SER A 37 29.95 5.98 3.33
CA SER A 37 30.96 6.87 3.86
C SER A 37 30.44 8.30 3.73
N GLN A 38 30.23 8.99 4.85
CA GLN A 38 29.92 10.43 4.92
C GLN A 38 31.08 11.32 4.46
N ASN A 39 31.96 10.82 3.58
CA ASN A 39 32.97 11.65 2.95
C ASN A 39 32.26 12.57 1.96
N GLU A 40 32.06 13.82 2.34
CA GLU A 40 31.58 14.88 1.47
C GLU A 40 32.60 15.07 0.32
N VAL A 41 32.25 14.62 -0.88
CA VAL A 41 33.03 14.85 -2.10
C VAL A 41 32.53 16.13 -2.73
N ILE A 42 33.29 17.22 -2.59
CA ILE A 42 32.97 18.49 -3.23
C ILE A 42 33.61 18.49 -4.63
N TYR A 43 32.78 18.42 -5.67
CA TYR A 43 33.24 18.57 -7.05
C TYR A 43 33.44 20.04 -7.43
N GLY A 44 34.38 20.29 -8.35
CA GLY A 44 34.67 21.63 -8.86
C GLY A 44 33.79 21.99 -10.06
N ASN A 45 33.51 23.29 -10.25
CA ASN A 45 32.81 23.75 -11.44
C ASN A 45 33.63 23.50 -12.71
N VAL A 46 32.93 23.20 -13.81
CA VAL A 46 33.50 22.97 -15.14
C VAL A 46 32.98 24.02 -16.11
N SER A 47 33.84 24.46 -17.02
CA SER A 47 33.45 25.29 -18.15
C SER A 47 34.05 24.71 -19.43
N VAL A 48 33.24 24.61 -20.48
CA VAL A 48 33.64 24.10 -21.79
C VAL A 48 33.18 25.11 -22.83
N ASP A 49 34.12 25.71 -23.55
CA ASP A 49 33.87 26.68 -24.61
C ASP A 49 34.52 26.19 -25.91
N ASP A 50 33.93 26.50 -27.07
CA ASP A 50 34.55 26.21 -28.38
C ASP A 50 35.58 27.29 -28.80
N HIS A 51 35.86 27.39 -30.11
CA HIS A 51 36.81 28.34 -30.69
C HIS A 51 36.32 29.78 -30.63
N ALA A 52 37.26 30.71 -30.83
CA ALA A 52 37.00 32.14 -30.84
C ALA A 52 35.87 32.54 -31.82
N VAL A 53 35.09 33.53 -31.40
CA VAL A 53 33.97 34.14 -32.15
C VAL A 53 34.30 34.32 -33.64
N GLY A 54 33.45 33.77 -34.52
CA GLY A 54 33.56 33.88 -35.98
C GLY A 54 34.33 32.76 -36.68
N VAL A 55 34.63 31.67 -35.96
CA VAL A 55 35.12 30.39 -36.50
C VAL A 55 34.02 29.35 -36.32
N ASP A 56 33.85 28.44 -37.28
CA ASP A 56 32.87 27.36 -37.19
C ASP A 56 33.12 26.50 -35.95
N SER A 57 32.07 26.19 -35.19
CA SER A 57 32.13 25.29 -34.03
C SER A 57 32.54 23.87 -34.47
N THR A 58 33.27 23.18 -33.61
CA THR A 58 33.87 21.86 -33.89
C THR A 58 33.65 20.82 -32.79
N ILE A 59 33.26 21.23 -31.58
CA ILE A 59 33.03 20.30 -30.47
C ILE A 59 31.70 19.57 -30.70
N GLU A 60 31.79 18.31 -31.13
CA GLU A 60 30.60 17.47 -31.37
C GLU A 60 30.16 16.65 -30.15
N THR A 61 31.05 16.45 -29.17
CA THR A 61 30.79 15.61 -28.00
C THR A 61 31.43 16.18 -26.76
N ILE A 62 30.65 16.25 -25.68
CA ILE A 62 31.10 16.65 -24.34
C ILE A 62 30.67 15.55 -23.37
N ALA A 63 31.58 15.12 -22.49
CA ALA A 63 31.29 14.20 -21.41
C ALA A 63 31.87 14.72 -20.09
N LEU A 64 31.00 14.95 -19.12
CA LEU A 64 31.32 15.43 -17.78
C LEU A 64 30.95 14.36 -16.75
N ASP A 65 31.85 14.10 -15.82
CA ASP A 65 31.71 13.02 -14.81
C ASP A 65 32.35 13.50 -13.50
N GLY A 66 31.52 13.64 -12.46
CA GLY A 66 31.97 14.15 -11.16
C GLY A 66 32.33 15.64 -11.21
N TYR A 67 31.34 16.50 -11.38
CA TYR A 67 31.50 17.96 -11.51
C TYR A 67 30.55 18.71 -10.55
N GLY A 68 30.90 19.97 -10.24
CA GLY A 68 30.02 20.91 -9.55
C GLY A 68 29.03 21.49 -10.56
N ASN A 69 28.98 22.80 -10.74
CA ASN A 69 28.21 23.39 -11.84
C ASN A 69 28.97 23.28 -13.17
N ALA A 70 28.26 23.11 -14.29
CA ALA A 70 28.81 23.16 -15.63
C ALA A 70 28.28 24.35 -16.44
N ALA A 71 29.18 25.04 -17.13
CA ALA A 71 28.86 26.08 -18.09
C ALA A 71 29.42 25.66 -19.46
N VAL A 72 28.54 25.27 -20.38
CA VAL A 72 28.88 24.76 -21.70
C VAL A 72 28.51 25.82 -22.73
N GLY A 73 29.51 26.42 -23.39
CA GLY A 73 29.36 27.50 -24.36
C GLY A 73 29.14 28.89 -23.76
N ASP A 74 29.55 29.13 -22.51
CA ASP A 74 29.31 30.41 -21.81
C ASP A 74 29.98 31.62 -22.49
N VAL A 75 31.22 31.42 -22.97
CA VAL A 75 31.98 32.47 -23.66
C VAL A 75 31.84 32.35 -25.17
N THR A 76 31.86 31.13 -25.69
CA THR A 76 31.67 30.83 -27.12
C THR A 76 30.84 29.57 -27.29
N ASP A 77 29.70 29.73 -27.95
CA ASP A 77 28.67 28.71 -28.13
C ASP A 77 29.22 27.43 -28.80
N VAL A 78 28.67 26.29 -28.40
CA VAL A 78 29.05 24.96 -28.91
C VAL A 78 28.09 24.51 -30.03
N ASP A 79 28.03 25.27 -31.12
CA ASP A 79 27.04 25.09 -32.21
C ASP A 79 27.24 23.86 -33.10
N ALA A 80 28.23 23.02 -32.80
CA ALA A 80 28.45 21.72 -33.44
C ALA A 80 28.08 20.52 -32.54
N LEU A 81 27.60 20.78 -31.32
CA LEU A 81 27.35 19.75 -30.31
C LEU A 81 26.28 18.76 -30.74
N LYS A 82 26.61 17.47 -30.73
CA LYS A 82 25.68 16.37 -31.03
C LYS A 82 25.34 15.56 -29.79
N THR A 83 26.31 15.39 -28.90
CA THR A 83 26.16 14.56 -27.70
C THR A 83 26.70 15.27 -26.46
N LEU A 84 25.87 15.36 -25.44
CA LEU A 84 26.25 15.79 -24.10
C LEU A 84 26.03 14.62 -23.14
N THR A 85 27.06 14.23 -22.41
CA THR A 85 26.99 13.21 -21.37
C THR A 85 27.29 13.84 -20.02
N LEU A 86 26.37 13.67 -19.06
CA LEU A 86 26.46 14.22 -17.71
C LEU A 86 26.35 13.05 -16.72
N ARG A 87 27.35 12.89 -15.86
CA ARG A 87 27.35 11.84 -14.83
C ARG A 87 27.74 12.35 -13.45
N ASN A 88 27.21 11.69 -12.41
CA ASN A 88 27.67 11.79 -11.03
C ASN A 88 27.75 13.24 -10.53
N SER A 89 26.66 14.01 -10.70
CA SER A 89 26.64 15.43 -10.34
C SER A 89 25.29 15.88 -9.82
N ASP A 90 25.34 16.74 -8.80
CA ASP A 90 24.21 17.49 -8.24
C ASP A 90 24.17 18.94 -8.75
N GLY A 91 25.17 19.37 -9.50
CA GLY A 91 25.30 20.75 -9.94
C GLY A 91 24.49 21.06 -11.20
N SER A 92 24.17 22.34 -11.37
CA SER A 92 23.45 22.80 -12.56
C SER A 92 24.35 22.83 -13.78
N THR A 93 23.80 22.45 -14.93
CA THR A 93 24.43 22.56 -16.25
C THR A 93 23.66 23.56 -17.10
N VAL A 94 24.34 24.60 -17.60
CA VAL A 94 23.79 25.52 -18.61
C VAL A 94 24.50 25.28 -19.93
N VAL A 95 23.74 25.13 -21.01
CA VAL A 95 24.24 24.85 -22.35
C VAL A 95 23.81 25.98 -23.29
N ASN A 96 24.79 26.61 -23.92
CA ASN A 96 24.64 27.62 -24.96
C ASN A 96 25.00 26.98 -26.30
N THR A 97 23.99 26.77 -27.15
CA THR A 97 24.14 26.11 -28.45
C THR A 97 22.99 26.48 -29.38
N ASP A 98 23.29 26.60 -30.67
CA ASP A 98 22.30 26.79 -31.74
C ASP A 98 21.89 25.47 -32.43
N VAL A 99 22.24 24.31 -31.87
CA VAL A 99 21.90 23.02 -32.48
C VAL A 99 20.42 22.70 -32.36
N ALA A 100 19.82 22.25 -33.45
CA ALA A 100 18.43 21.82 -33.49
C ALA A 100 18.22 20.37 -33.00
N THR A 101 19.29 19.58 -32.88
CA THR A 101 19.21 18.16 -32.47
C THR A 101 20.31 17.85 -31.48
N LEU A 102 19.96 17.28 -30.33
CA LEU A 102 20.90 16.92 -29.28
C LEU A 102 20.58 15.54 -28.70
N SER A 103 21.64 14.77 -28.44
CA SER A 103 21.58 13.57 -27.59
C SER A 103 22.16 13.90 -26.22
N LEU A 104 21.34 13.74 -25.19
CA LEU A 104 21.68 13.93 -23.79
C LEU A 104 21.76 12.55 -23.11
N VAL A 105 22.90 12.26 -22.48
CA VAL A 105 23.09 11.04 -21.68
C VAL A 105 23.22 11.44 -20.22
N LEU A 106 22.43 10.81 -19.35
CA LEU A 106 22.35 11.05 -17.91
C LEU A 106 22.68 9.75 -17.16
N ASP A 107 23.37 9.84 -16.04
CA ASP A 107 23.75 8.70 -15.19
C ASP A 107 24.07 9.23 -13.79
N ASN A 108 23.30 8.80 -12.79
CA ASN A 108 23.48 9.27 -11.41
C ASN A 108 23.47 10.81 -11.30
N MET A 109 22.41 11.43 -11.82
CA MET A 109 22.24 12.88 -11.76
C MET A 109 21.23 13.22 -10.66
N GLY A 110 21.60 14.09 -9.72
CA GLY A 110 20.70 14.65 -8.70
C GLY A 110 20.63 13.94 -7.34
N ASP A 111 20.98 14.68 -6.28
CA ASP A 111 20.55 14.52 -4.86
C ASP A 111 20.38 15.90 -4.15
N ALA A 112 20.39 17.00 -4.92
CA ALA A 112 20.12 18.35 -4.41
C ALA A 112 19.13 19.07 -5.32
N ALA A 113 18.17 19.78 -4.70
CA ALA A 113 16.94 20.32 -5.28
C ALA A 113 16.99 21.18 -6.58
N THR A 114 18.12 21.30 -7.29
CA THR A 114 18.21 21.89 -8.64
C THR A 114 19.47 21.42 -9.41
N ALA A 115 19.61 20.12 -9.70
CA ALA A 115 20.40 19.71 -10.88
C ALA A 115 19.64 20.15 -12.14
N ASN A 116 19.71 21.45 -12.44
CA ASN A 116 19.05 22.02 -13.61
C ASN A 116 19.91 21.70 -14.83
N VAL A 117 19.35 20.99 -15.79
CA VAL A 117 19.92 20.90 -17.14
C VAL A 117 19.18 21.92 -17.99
N ASN A 118 19.81 23.07 -18.22
CA ASN A 118 19.25 24.12 -19.05
C ASN A 118 19.87 24.08 -20.45
N LEU A 119 19.10 23.64 -21.44
CA LEU A 119 19.50 23.60 -22.84
C LEU A 119 19.18 24.90 -23.59
N ASP A 120 18.49 25.84 -22.95
CA ASP A 120 18.06 27.11 -23.54
C ASP A 120 19.00 28.27 -23.19
N GLY A 121 20.26 28.01 -22.84
CA GLY A 121 21.20 29.02 -22.35
C GLY A 121 21.48 30.13 -23.37
N ALA A 122 21.62 29.79 -24.65
CA ALA A 122 21.74 30.73 -25.77
C ALA A 122 20.37 31.16 -26.36
N GLY A 123 19.28 30.58 -25.85
CA GLY A 123 17.95 30.61 -26.45
C GLY A 123 17.41 29.20 -26.69
N ALA A 124 16.09 29.09 -26.87
CA ALA A 124 15.44 27.82 -27.09
C ALA A 124 15.62 27.35 -28.55
N ASN A 125 16.63 26.50 -28.78
CA ASN A 125 17.05 26.06 -30.12
C ASN A 125 16.89 24.55 -30.36
N VAL A 126 16.99 23.72 -29.31
CA VAL A 126 16.94 22.26 -29.44
C VAL A 126 15.51 21.81 -29.77
N GLU A 127 15.25 21.44 -31.02
CA GLU A 127 13.94 20.98 -31.48
C GLU A 127 13.75 19.45 -31.35
N THR A 128 14.83 18.69 -31.47
CA THR A 128 14.83 17.22 -31.31
C THR A 128 15.79 16.83 -30.20
N LEU A 129 15.28 16.24 -29.13
CA LEU A 129 16.05 15.81 -27.98
C LEU A 129 15.93 14.30 -27.80
N THR A 130 17.07 13.62 -27.69
CA THR A 130 17.12 12.22 -27.24
C THR A 130 17.78 12.18 -25.86
N ILE A 131 17.06 11.74 -24.84
CA ILE A 131 17.59 11.49 -23.50
C ILE A 131 17.88 10.00 -23.36
N THR A 132 19.01 9.65 -22.77
CA THR A 132 19.35 8.27 -22.38
C THR A 132 19.80 8.29 -20.94
N SER A 133 19.03 7.66 -20.04
CA SER A 133 19.50 7.39 -18.67
C SER A 133 20.23 6.05 -18.64
N GLU A 134 21.38 6.00 -17.98
CA GLU A 134 22.23 4.82 -17.88
C GLU A 134 22.54 4.49 -16.42
N ASN A 135 22.72 3.20 -16.14
CA ASN A 135 23.25 2.64 -14.89
C ASN A 135 22.46 2.94 -13.61
N ASP A 136 22.44 4.19 -13.18
CA ASP A 136 21.84 4.69 -11.95
C ASP A 136 20.79 5.78 -12.27
N GLU A 137 19.81 5.95 -11.37
CA GLU A 137 18.70 6.90 -11.50
C GLU A 137 19.19 8.34 -11.78
N SER A 138 18.39 9.11 -12.51
CA SER A 138 18.63 10.52 -12.76
C SER A 138 17.37 11.36 -12.49
N ASP A 139 17.46 12.26 -11.51
CA ASP A 139 16.46 13.31 -11.23
C ASP A 139 16.98 14.64 -11.76
N VAL A 140 16.33 15.16 -12.81
CA VAL A 140 16.73 16.41 -13.46
C VAL A 140 15.55 17.34 -13.69
N ASN A 141 15.80 18.63 -13.43
CA ASN A 141 14.93 19.69 -13.94
C ASN A 141 15.45 20.16 -15.31
N LEU A 142 14.81 19.70 -16.37
CA LEU A 142 15.14 20.05 -17.74
C LEU A 142 14.44 21.36 -18.15
N THR A 143 15.22 22.31 -18.67
CA THR A 143 14.71 23.47 -19.40
C THR A 143 15.08 23.34 -20.87
N ALA A 144 14.08 23.07 -21.72
CA ALA A 144 14.26 22.86 -23.16
C ALA A 144 12.99 23.25 -23.95
N ALA A 145 12.68 24.53 -24.00
CA ALA A 145 11.38 25.05 -24.43
C ALA A 145 11.08 24.91 -25.94
N ALA A 146 12.08 24.58 -26.76
CA ALA A 146 11.92 24.40 -28.21
C ALA A 146 11.68 22.94 -28.64
N VAL A 147 11.75 21.98 -27.71
CA VAL A 147 11.67 20.55 -28.04
C VAL A 147 10.30 20.21 -28.60
N LYS A 148 10.28 19.76 -29.85
CA LYS A 148 9.11 19.22 -30.56
C LYS A 148 9.10 17.71 -30.53
N ALA A 149 10.27 17.09 -30.63
CA ALA A 149 10.43 15.65 -30.62
C ALA A 149 11.31 15.20 -29.45
N LEU A 150 10.72 14.49 -28.49
CA LEU A 150 11.39 13.92 -27.34
C LEU A 150 11.47 12.39 -27.48
N THR A 151 12.68 11.85 -27.45
CA THR A 151 12.92 10.41 -27.34
C THR A 151 13.62 10.13 -26.01
N ILE A 152 13.12 9.17 -25.24
CA ILE A 152 13.71 8.74 -23.97
C ILE A 152 14.07 7.26 -24.09
N ASN A 153 15.34 6.94 -23.85
CA ASN A 153 15.85 5.59 -23.71
C ASN A 153 16.19 5.36 -22.24
N ALA A 154 15.22 4.93 -21.45
CA ALA A 154 15.32 4.78 -20.01
C ALA A 154 16.05 3.47 -19.65
N GLY A 155 17.39 3.48 -19.66
CA GLY A 155 18.20 2.35 -19.21
C GLY A 155 18.19 2.20 -17.68
N ALA A 156 18.07 3.33 -16.98
CA ALA A 156 17.80 3.48 -15.55
C ALA A 156 16.62 4.44 -15.35
N ASP A 157 16.15 4.59 -14.12
CA ASP A 157 15.00 5.45 -13.81
C ASP A 157 15.31 6.93 -14.13
N LEU A 158 14.33 7.67 -14.61
CA LEU A 158 14.46 9.06 -15.03
C LEU A 158 13.28 9.89 -14.53
N ASP A 159 13.55 10.83 -13.64
CA ASP A 159 12.56 11.80 -13.16
C ASP A 159 12.73 13.14 -13.89
N LEU A 160 11.68 13.52 -14.64
CA LEU A 160 11.50 14.83 -15.29
C LEU A 160 10.29 15.59 -14.72
N SER A 161 9.71 15.16 -13.61
CA SER A 161 8.46 15.68 -13.03
C SER A 161 8.47 17.18 -12.75
N ARG A 162 9.67 17.73 -12.56
CA ARG A 162 9.93 19.15 -12.25
C ARG A 162 10.39 19.96 -13.46
N SER A 163 10.55 19.31 -14.61
CA SER A 163 11.01 19.91 -15.85
C SER A 163 10.00 20.90 -16.41
N ALA A 164 10.50 21.94 -17.06
CA ALA A 164 9.66 22.85 -17.81
C ALA A 164 9.26 22.17 -19.13
N VAL A 165 8.04 21.64 -19.19
CA VAL A 165 7.53 20.99 -20.41
C VAL A 165 7.48 22.00 -21.55
N SER A 166 8.03 21.59 -22.69
CA SER A 166 7.94 22.34 -23.94
C SER A 166 6.48 22.49 -24.37
N THR A 167 5.99 23.73 -24.46
CA THR A 167 4.63 24.03 -24.95
C THR A 167 4.44 23.68 -26.43
N VAL A 168 5.54 23.40 -27.14
CA VAL A 168 5.56 23.06 -28.57
C VAL A 168 5.88 21.57 -28.80
N LEU A 169 5.82 20.74 -27.77
CA LEU A 169 6.04 19.30 -27.89
C LEU A 169 4.98 18.64 -28.77
N GLU A 170 5.44 17.92 -29.80
CA GLU A 170 4.62 17.25 -30.82
C GLU A 170 4.71 15.72 -30.66
N THR A 171 5.87 15.18 -30.31
CA THR A 171 6.07 13.72 -30.21
C THR A 171 6.87 13.33 -28.97
N VAL A 172 6.43 12.26 -28.31
CA VAL A 172 7.13 11.60 -27.20
C VAL A 172 7.25 10.11 -27.49
N SER A 173 8.47 9.57 -27.45
CA SER A 173 8.72 8.13 -27.51
C SER A 173 9.58 7.69 -26.33
N ILE A 174 9.16 6.62 -25.64
CA ILE A 174 9.85 6.10 -24.46
C ILE A 174 10.15 4.62 -24.66
N THR A 175 11.37 4.22 -24.37
CA THR A 175 11.84 2.83 -24.42
C THR A 175 12.70 2.53 -23.19
N GLY A 176 13.02 1.26 -22.96
CA GLY A 176 13.95 0.85 -21.90
C GLY A 176 13.28 0.24 -20.68
N ALA A 177 14.06 -0.06 -19.65
CA ALA A 177 13.61 -0.80 -18.48
C ALA A 177 13.42 0.08 -17.23
N GLY A 178 13.96 1.29 -17.21
CA GLY A 178 13.78 2.24 -16.13
C GLY A 178 12.41 2.92 -16.17
N GLU A 179 11.92 3.28 -14.99
CA GLU A 179 10.72 4.11 -14.81
C GLU A 179 10.97 5.52 -15.34
N VAL A 180 9.93 6.16 -15.89
CA VAL A 180 10.00 7.54 -16.36
C VAL A 180 8.87 8.37 -15.78
N ASP A 181 9.21 9.39 -15.00
CA ASP A 181 8.25 10.42 -14.57
C ASP A 181 8.34 11.63 -15.52
N LEU A 182 7.31 11.85 -16.32
CA LEU A 182 7.19 13.02 -17.20
C LEU A 182 6.60 14.25 -16.51
N GLY A 183 6.02 14.10 -15.32
CA GLY A 183 5.26 15.13 -14.63
C GLY A 183 4.02 15.57 -15.38
N ASP A 184 3.75 16.87 -15.31
CA ASP A 184 2.60 17.50 -15.97
C ASP A 184 2.95 18.01 -17.36
N ILE A 185 2.51 17.26 -18.39
CA ILE A 185 2.74 17.61 -19.80
C ILE A 185 1.52 18.30 -20.46
N THR A 186 0.53 18.76 -19.69
CA THR A 186 -0.70 19.38 -20.22
C THR A 186 -0.47 20.68 -20.98
N ALA A 187 0.69 21.32 -20.82
CA ALA A 187 1.08 22.49 -21.59
C ALA A 187 1.38 22.18 -23.07
N ALA A 188 1.65 20.91 -23.41
CA ALA A 188 1.92 20.42 -24.77
C ALA A 188 0.64 20.26 -25.59
N THR A 189 -0.03 21.37 -25.91
CA THR A 189 -1.31 21.36 -26.65
C THR A 189 -1.19 20.96 -28.12
N GLY A 190 0.03 20.85 -28.65
CA GLY A 190 0.33 20.38 -30.01
C GLY A 190 0.76 18.91 -30.09
N LEU A 191 0.57 18.12 -29.03
CA LEU A 191 1.02 16.72 -29.00
C LEU A 191 0.27 15.88 -30.04
N ASP A 192 1.00 15.26 -30.95
CA ASP A 192 0.51 14.38 -32.02
C ASP A 192 0.73 12.89 -31.69
N SER A 193 1.73 12.56 -30.86
CA SER A 193 1.99 11.18 -30.43
C SER A 193 2.65 11.08 -29.06
N LEU A 194 2.22 10.09 -28.27
CA LEU A 194 2.92 9.58 -27.10
C LEU A 194 2.93 8.05 -27.19
N ASN A 195 4.13 7.47 -27.23
CA ASN A 195 4.30 6.02 -27.33
C ASN A 195 5.42 5.52 -26.42
N ALA A 196 5.03 4.86 -25.35
CA ALA A 196 5.89 4.19 -24.39
C ALA A 196 5.80 2.65 -24.45
N SER A 197 5.19 2.07 -25.49
CA SER A 197 4.96 0.61 -25.58
C SER A 197 6.21 -0.27 -25.54
N ALA A 198 7.40 0.32 -25.68
CA ALA A 198 8.69 -0.36 -25.59
C ALA A 198 9.45 -0.04 -24.28
N ASN A 199 8.83 0.70 -23.37
CA ASN A 199 9.27 0.86 -21.99
C ASN A 199 8.64 -0.25 -21.12
N THR A 200 9.39 -0.81 -20.18
CA THR A 200 8.90 -1.83 -19.24
C THR A 200 9.07 -1.41 -17.78
N GLY A 201 9.50 -0.18 -17.52
CA GLY A 201 9.72 0.36 -16.18
C GLY A 201 8.47 0.98 -15.57
N GLY A 202 7.60 1.55 -16.40
CA GLY A 202 6.45 2.34 -15.97
C GLY A 202 6.60 3.80 -16.39
N VAL A 203 5.46 4.48 -16.57
CA VAL A 203 5.42 5.91 -16.89
C VAL A 203 4.43 6.62 -15.97
N THR A 204 4.92 7.66 -15.30
CA THR A 204 4.09 8.61 -14.55
C THR A 204 3.88 9.89 -15.37
N ALA A 205 2.62 10.31 -15.56
CA ALA A 205 2.32 11.52 -16.32
C ALA A 205 0.93 12.12 -16.01
N THR A 206 0.82 13.45 -16.05
CA THR A 206 -0.45 14.16 -16.19
C THR A 206 -0.63 14.65 -17.62
N VAL A 207 -1.74 14.27 -18.27
CA VAL A 207 -1.98 14.49 -19.70
C VAL A 207 -3.36 15.09 -19.99
N ASN A 208 -3.49 15.78 -21.13
CA ASN A 208 -4.78 16.20 -21.67
C ASN A 208 -5.48 15.03 -22.36
N ALA A 209 -6.80 14.90 -22.20
CA ALA A 209 -7.61 13.83 -22.79
C ALA A 209 -8.69 14.34 -23.76
N ALA A 210 -8.83 15.67 -23.88
CA ALA A 210 -9.67 16.31 -24.87
C ALA A 210 -8.88 16.62 -26.15
N THR A 211 -9.40 16.20 -27.31
CA THR A 211 -8.86 16.48 -28.65
C THR A 211 -8.74 17.96 -28.98
N ALA A 212 -9.40 18.85 -28.22
CA ALA A 212 -9.22 20.30 -28.35
C ALA A 212 -7.95 20.82 -27.66
N ASN A 213 -7.35 20.01 -26.78
CA ASN A 213 -6.20 20.34 -25.95
C ASN A 213 -4.95 19.50 -26.31
N VAL A 214 -5.00 18.78 -27.42
CA VAL A 214 -3.88 18.05 -28.05
C VAL A 214 -3.87 18.34 -29.55
N GLY A 215 -2.81 17.92 -30.24
CA GLY A 215 -2.70 17.97 -31.70
C GLY A 215 -3.51 16.86 -32.38
N ASP A 216 -2.89 16.16 -33.32
CA ASP A 216 -3.49 15.05 -34.08
C ASP A 216 -3.47 13.71 -33.31
N LEU A 217 -3.23 13.74 -31.99
CA LEU A 217 -3.15 12.56 -31.13
C LEU A 217 -4.49 11.82 -31.07
N THR A 218 -4.48 10.56 -31.49
CA THR A 218 -5.66 9.68 -31.43
C THR A 218 -5.65 8.74 -30.23
N GLU A 219 -4.47 8.40 -29.73
CA GLU A 219 -4.26 7.42 -28.67
C GLU A 219 -2.98 7.72 -27.89
N TYR A 220 -3.08 7.78 -26.56
CA TYR A 220 -1.94 7.60 -25.67
C TYR A 220 -1.63 6.11 -25.55
N ILE A 221 -0.39 5.73 -25.82
CA ILE A 221 0.11 4.37 -25.64
C ILE A 221 1.16 4.43 -24.54
N PHE A 222 0.82 3.96 -23.34
CA PHE A 222 1.77 3.86 -22.23
C PHE A 222 2.55 2.53 -22.29
N SER A 223 3.03 2.03 -21.16
CA SER A 223 4.18 1.13 -21.09
C SER A 223 3.82 -0.32 -20.81
N GLY A 224 4.84 -1.16 -20.64
CA GLY A 224 4.71 -2.53 -20.15
C GLY A 224 5.10 -2.69 -18.67
N GLY A 225 5.32 -1.58 -17.95
CA GLY A 225 5.49 -1.51 -16.51
C GLY A 225 4.32 -0.79 -15.84
N ASP A 226 4.37 -0.60 -14.53
CA ASP A 226 3.25 -0.02 -13.77
C ASP A 226 3.14 1.49 -14.07
N ASP A 227 2.10 1.92 -14.81
CA ASP A 227 1.88 3.32 -15.17
C ASP A 227 1.00 4.06 -14.14
N ASP A 228 1.30 5.32 -13.78
CA ASP A 228 0.40 6.22 -13.01
C ASP A 228 0.03 7.47 -13.83
N VAL A 229 -1.18 7.44 -14.39
CA VAL A 229 -1.65 8.45 -15.35
C VAL A 229 -2.75 9.30 -14.72
N THR A 230 -2.62 10.61 -14.79
CA THR A 230 -3.68 11.55 -14.43
C THR A 230 -4.21 12.26 -15.67
N LEU A 231 -5.53 12.24 -15.88
CA LEU A 231 -6.17 13.02 -16.93
C LEU A 231 -6.55 14.39 -16.37
N ALA A 232 -6.12 15.46 -17.02
CA ALA A 232 -6.44 16.82 -16.60
C ALA A 232 -7.82 17.29 -17.09
N ASP A 233 -8.33 16.70 -18.17
CA ASP A 233 -9.60 17.06 -18.78
C ASP A 233 -10.76 16.23 -18.26
N SER A 234 -11.88 16.89 -17.93
CA SER A 234 -13.14 16.19 -17.65
C SER A 234 -13.84 15.64 -18.89
N THR A 235 -13.39 16.07 -20.08
CA THR A 235 -13.83 15.55 -21.38
C THR A 235 -12.78 14.56 -21.89
N VAL A 236 -13.14 13.28 -21.97
CA VAL A 236 -12.25 12.23 -22.47
C VAL A 236 -12.73 11.77 -23.85
N ASN A 237 -12.01 12.18 -24.89
CA ASN A 237 -12.29 11.80 -26.28
C ASN A 237 -11.03 11.43 -27.10
N THR A 238 -9.86 11.41 -26.46
CA THR A 238 -8.64 10.74 -26.93
C THR A 238 -8.56 9.35 -26.27
N LYS A 239 -8.18 8.31 -27.03
CA LYS A 239 -8.04 6.95 -26.48
C LYS A 239 -6.83 6.89 -25.53
N VAL A 240 -6.93 6.07 -24.48
CA VAL A 240 -5.80 5.77 -23.59
C VAL A 240 -5.65 4.26 -23.48
N SER A 241 -4.45 3.76 -23.70
CA SER A 241 -4.07 2.37 -23.46
C SER A 241 -2.88 2.36 -22.50
N LEU A 242 -3.06 1.75 -21.32
CA LEU A 242 -2.04 1.73 -20.27
C LEU A 242 -0.96 0.71 -20.63
N GLY A 243 -1.30 -0.58 -20.69
CA GLY A 243 -0.50 -1.55 -21.42
C GLY A 243 -0.35 -2.84 -20.64
N ALA A 244 0.83 -3.16 -20.15
CA ALA A 244 0.99 -4.24 -19.18
C ALA A 244 1.53 -3.65 -17.89
N GLY A 245 1.17 -4.21 -16.73
CA GLY A 245 1.52 -3.60 -15.45
C GLY A 245 0.30 -3.53 -14.56
N ASN A 246 0.47 -3.13 -13.31
CA ASN A 246 -0.64 -2.79 -12.42
C ASN A 246 -0.89 -1.30 -12.52
N ASP A 247 -1.56 -0.90 -13.60
CA ASP A 247 -1.65 0.50 -13.97
C ASP A 247 -2.71 1.23 -13.14
N LYS A 248 -2.51 2.53 -12.94
CA LYS A 248 -3.48 3.43 -12.33
C LYS A 248 -3.79 4.57 -13.27
N ILE A 249 -5.08 4.84 -13.49
CA ILE A 249 -5.54 6.05 -14.16
C ILE A 249 -6.49 6.83 -13.28
N SER A 250 -6.20 8.13 -13.10
CA SER A 250 -7.00 9.07 -12.32
C SER A 250 -7.75 10.00 -13.26
N LEU A 251 -9.08 9.93 -13.23
CA LEU A 251 -9.92 10.83 -14.03
C LEU A 251 -10.04 12.19 -13.34
N ALA A 252 -10.08 13.27 -14.12
CA ALA A 252 -10.35 14.61 -13.60
C ALA A 252 -11.72 14.68 -12.91
N THR A 253 -11.82 15.51 -11.87
CA THR A 253 -13.10 15.91 -11.29
C THR A 253 -14.06 16.45 -12.36
N GLY A 254 -15.30 15.99 -12.32
CA GLY A 254 -16.36 16.27 -13.30
C GLY A 254 -16.44 15.27 -14.46
N THR A 255 -15.63 14.21 -14.47
CA THR A 255 -15.65 13.19 -15.54
C THR A 255 -16.79 12.19 -15.33
N THR A 256 -17.98 12.51 -15.82
CA THR A 256 -19.17 11.64 -15.67
C THR A 256 -19.46 10.76 -16.89
N SER A 257 -18.71 10.91 -17.98
CA SER A 257 -18.91 10.17 -19.23
C SER A 257 -17.64 10.14 -20.07
N LEU A 258 -17.46 9.09 -20.87
CA LEU A 258 -16.34 8.94 -21.80
C LEU A 258 -16.83 8.85 -23.24
N SER A 259 -16.10 9.45 -24.18
CA SER A 259 -16.34 9.29 -25.63
C SER A 259 -15.35 8.34 -26.29
N ALA A 260 -14.12 8.31 -25.76
CA ALA A 260 -13.08 7.35 -26.14
C ALA A 260 -12.98 6.21 -25.11
N VAL A 261 -12.32 5.13 -25.52
CA VAL A 261 -12.03 3.98 -24.65
C VAL A 261 -10.79 4.29 -23.80
N ILE A 262 -10.85 3.89 -22.55
CA ILE A 262 -9.69 3.75 -21.67
C ILE A 262 -9.50 2.25 -21.44
N ASP A 263 -8.35 1.73 -21.87
CA ASP A 263 -7.99 0.33 -21.74
C ASP A 263 -6.86 0.19 -20.70
N GLY A 264 -7.15 -0.48 -19.60
CA GLY A 264 -6.15 -0.79 -18.58
C GLY A 264 -5.12 -1.82 -19.05
N GLY A 265 -5.41 -2.61 -20.09
CA GLY A 265 -4.51 -3.63 -20.58
C GLY A 265 -4.32 -4.83 -19.62
N ALA A 266 -3.13 -5.40 -19.51
CA ALA A 266 -2.85 -6.63 -18.77
C ALA A 266 -2.27 -6.36 -17.38
N GLY A 267 -2.88 -6.93 -16.34
CA GLY A 267 -2.39 -6.83 -14.96
C GLY A 267 -3.53 -6.53 -14.00
N THR A 268 -3.26 -5.84 -12.89
CA THR A 268 -4.29 -5.44 -11.92
C THR A 268 -4.46 -3.94 -11.94
N ASN A 269 -5.35 -3.47 -12.82
CA ASN A 269 -5.49 -2.05 -13.12
C ASN A 269 -6.52 -1.35 -12.24
N THR A 270 -6.22 -0.10 -11.88
CA THR A 270 -7.02 0.75 -11.00
C THR A 270 -7.56 1.96 -11.75
N LEU A 271 -8.89 2.05 -11.82
CA LEU A 271 -9.59 3.25 -12.25
C LEU A 271 -9.88 4.12 -11.03
N HIS A 272 -9.33 5.32 -10.95
CA HIS A 272 -9.62 6.28 -9.89
C HIS A 272 -10.62 7.35 -10.37
N MET A 273 -11.64 7.58 -9.55
CA MET A 273 -12.69 8.57 -9.77
C MET A 273 -13.06 9.29 -8.47
N ASP A 274 -13.49 10.54 -8.59
CA ASP A 274 -14.25 11.16 -7.51
C ASP A 274 -15.57 10.41 -7.28
N ALA A 275 -15.96 10.22 -6.02
CA ALA A 275 -17.17 9.46 -5.69
C ALA A 275 -18.44 10.05 -6.34
N ALA A 276 -18.55 11.38 -6.41
CA ALA A 276 -19.69 12.04 -7.06
C ALA A 276 -19.75 11.78 -8.57
N ASP A 277 -18.61 11.68 -9.24
CA ASP A 277 -18.53 11.37 -10.67
C ASP A 277 -18.86 9.90 -10.92
N ALA A 278 -18.38 9.00 -10.07
CA ALA A 278 -18.71 7.57 -10.13
C ALA A 278 -20.22 7.32 -9.98
N VAL A 279 -20.93 8.08 -9.13
CA VAL A 279 -22.41 8.02 -9.05
C VAL A 279 -23.06 8.35 -10.40
N ASN A 280 -22.58 9.41 -11.06
CA ASN A 280 -23.15 9.84 -12.34
C ASN A 280 -22.77 8.89 -13.49
N ALA A 281 -21.52 8.45 -13.53
CA ALA A 281 -21.00 7.50 -14.52
C ALA A 281 -21.74 6.16 -14.44
N SER A 282 -21.94 5.65 -13.23
CA SER A 282 -22.65 4.39 -12.98
C SER A 282 -24.18 4.51 -13.00
N ALA A 283 -24.75 5.69 -13.35
CA ALA A 283 -26.19 5.86 -13.47
C ALA A 283 -26.79 5.09 -14.67
N THR A 284 -25.97 4.81 -15.68
CA THR A 284 -26.35 4.07 -16.91
C THR A 284 -25.22 3.15 -17.35
N THR A 285 -25.49 2.23 -18.29
CA THR A 285 -24.49 1.33 -18.89
C THR A 285 -23.59 1.98 -19.93
N THR A 286 -23.67 3.30 -20.16
CA THR A 286 -22.86 3.93 -21.23
C THR A 286 -21.38 3.98 -20.86
N PHE A 287 -21.08 4.26 -19.59
CA PHE A 287 -19.71 4.43 -19.11
C PHE A 287 -18.91 3.11 -19.18
N GLU A 288 -19.49 1.99 -18.73
CA GLU A 288 -18.84 0.68 -18.79
C GLU A 288 -18.41 0.25 -20.20
N THR A 289 -19.11 0.69 -21.25
CA THR A 289 -18.71 0.36 -22.65
C THR A 289 -17.43 1.08 -23.11
N LYS A 290 -16.84 1.91 -22.25
CA LYS A 290 -15.68 2.76 -22.52
C LYS A 290 -14.53 2.54 -21.56
N ILE A 291 -14.68 1.62 -20.61
CA ILE A 291 -13.60 1.18 -19.73
C ILE A 291 -13.39 -0.30 -19.96
N ASP A 292 -12.16 -0.69 -20.27
CA ASP A 292 -11.79 -2.08 -20.49
C ASP A 292 -10.65 -2.47 -19.53
N ASN A 293 -10.65 -3.73 -19.10
CA ASN A 293 -9.57 -4.35 -18.34
C ASN A 293 -9.17 -3.70 -17.00
N PHE A 294 -10.12 -3.09 -16.28
CA PHE A 294 -9.93 -2.66 -14.89
C PHE A 294 -10.40 -3.72 -13.89
N GLN A 295 -9.60 -3.96 -12.85
CA GLN A 295 -9.94 -4.88 -11.75
C GLN A 295 -10.28 -4.12 -10.46
N LYS A 296 -9.89 -2.85 -10.36
CA LYS A 296 -10.11 -2.04 -9.17
C LYS A 296 -10.76 -0.70 -9.50
N LEU A 297 -11.72 -0.29 -8.68
CA LEU A 297 -12.32 1.04 -8.68
C LEU A 297 -11.89 1.77 -7.41
N SER A 298 -11.08 2.81 -7.56
CA SER A 298 -10.74 3.70 -6.45
C SER A 298 -11.67 4.91 -6.43
N LEU A 299 -12.26 5.18 -5.27
CA LEU A 299 -13.16 6.29 -5.04
C LEU A 299 -12.51 7.31 -4.13
N GLY A 300 -12.55 8.57 -4.57
CA GLY A 300 -12.31 9.75 -3.71
C GLY A 300 -13.27 9.79 -2.52
N ALA A 301 -12.97 10.63 -1.53
CA ALA A 301 -13.73 10.68 -0.28
C ALA A 301 -15.21 11.02 -0.52
N SER A 302 -16.11 10.31 0.16
CA SER A 302 -17.55 10.56 0.05
C SER A 302 -17.99 11.67 1.00
N ALA A 303 -18.23 12.86 0.44
CA ALA A 303 -18.67 14.05 1.19
C ALA A 303 -20.19 14.19 1.34
N VAL A 304 -20.96 13.41 0.56
CA VAL A 304 -22.42 13.28 0.64
C VAL A 304 -22.84 11.82 0.57
N ASP A 305 -24.14 11.56 0.64
CA ASP A 305 -24.65 10.22 0.38
C ASP A 305 -24.46 9.88 -1.11
N HIS A 306 -23.70 8.81 -1.38
CA HIS A 306 -23.41 8.36 -2.73
C HIS A 306 -23.82 6.91 -2.92
N THR A 307 -24.26 6.58 -4.13
CA THR A 307 -24.55 5.20 -4.54
C THR A 307 -23.85 4.92 -5.85
N VAL A 308 -22.86 4.03 -5.84
CA VAL A 308 -22.10 3.62 -7.02
C VAL A 308 -22.53 2.20 -7.42
N LYS A 309 -22.84 1.99 -8.70
CA LYS A 309 -23.33 0.70 -9.21
C LYS A 309 -22.24 -0.02 -10.00
N LEU A 310 -21.70 -1.08 -9.43
CA LEU A 310 -20.58 -1.83 -10.01
C LEU A 310 -20.97 -2.54 -11.31
N GLY A 311 -22.22 -2.99 -11.44
CA GLY A 311 -22.74 -3.55 -12.69
C GLY A 311 -22.93 -2.55 -13.84
N ASN A 312 -22.63 -1.26 -13.63
CA ASN A 312 -22.48 -0.24 -14.67
C ASN A 312 -21.04 0.31 -14.74
N MET A 313 -20.11 -0.36 -14.05
CA MET A 313 -18.69 -0.07 -13.96
C MET A 313 -17.89 -1.32 -14.35
N ASN A 314 -18.36 -2.04 -15.39
CA ASN A 314 -17.74 -3.26 -15.89
C ASN A 314 -17.60 -4.38 -14.84
N ASP A 315 -18.59 -4.48 -13.93
CA ASP A 315 -18.65 -5.50 -12.88
C ASP A 315 -17.39 -5.57 -12.00
N ILE A 316 -16.67 -4.46 -11.83
CA ILE A 316 -15.49 -4.38 -10.95
C ILE A 316 -15.88 -4.80 -9.54
N ASP A 317 -15.18 -5.79 -8.98
CA ASP A 317 -15.47 -6.40 -7.68
C ASP A 317 -14.43 -6.06 -6.60
N TYR A 318 -13.49 -5.15 -6.88
CA TYR A 318 -12.56 -4.60 -5.90
C TYR A 318 -12.72 -3.09 -5.83
N VAL A 319 -13.19 -2.56 -4.70
CA VAL A 319 -13.38 -1.13 -4.48
C VAL A 319 -12.41 -0.62 -3.42
N ILE A 320 -11.68 0.44 -3.74
CA ILE A 320 -10.85 1.18 -2.78
C ILE A 320 -11.63 2.43 -2.38
N SER A 321 -11.96 2.57 -1.10
CA SER A 321 -12.60 3.75 -0.53
C SER A 321 -11.58 4.58 0.26
N THR A 322 -11.50 5.87 -0.10
CA THR A 322 -10.71 6.89 0.61
C THR A 322 -11.55 7.65 1.65
N GLY A 323 -12.55 6.98 2.23
CA GLY A 323 -13.24 7.42 3.43
C GLY A 323 -14.60 8.09 3.20
N VAL A 324 -15.41 8.13 4.26
CA VAL A 324 -16.76 8.72 4.26
C VAL A 324 -16.86 9.77 5.37
N VAL A 325 -17.26 10.99 5.00
CA VAL A 325 -17.38 12.14 5.92
C VAL A 325 -18.54 11.94 6.92
N THR A 326 -18.39 12.43 8.16
CA THR A 326 -19.37 12.36 9.26
C THR A 326 -20.82 12.54 8.80
N THR A 327 -21.70 11.63 9.22
CA THR A 327 -23.15 11.56 8.94
C THR A 327 -23.55 11.26 7.49
N LYS A 328 -22.63 10.76 6.67
CA LYS A 328 -22.88 10.37 5.27
C LYS A 328 -22.66 8.88 5.06
N THR A 329 -23.15 8.39 3.94
CA THR A 329 -23.05 6.98 3.55
C THR A 329 -22.48 6.84 2.15
N LEU A 330 -21.60 5.86 1.96
CA LEU A 330 -21.25 5.37 0.62
C LEU A 330 -21.90 4.00 0.42
N THR A 331 -22.82 3.90 -0.53
CA THR A 331 -23.40 2.63 -0.95
C THR A 331 -22.70 2.11 -2.19
N ILE A 332 -22.18 0.90 -2.12
CA ILE A 332 -21.59 0.16 -3.24
C ILE A 332 -22.59 -0.93 -3.61
N GLN A 333 -23.19 -0.81 -4.79
CA GLN A 333 -24.23 -1.73 -5.26
C GLN A 333 -23.71 -2.70 -6.31
N GLY A 334 -24.07 -3.98 -6.17
CA GLY A 334 -23.73 -5.03 -7.11
C GLY A 334 -22.35 -5.62 -6.88
N MET A 335 -21.89 -5.66 -5.62
CA MET A 335 -20.64 -6.34 -5.26
C MET A 335 -20.78 -7.83 -5.55
N LEU A 336 -19.87 -8.41 -6.34
CA LEU A 336 -19.90 -9.84 -6.63
C LEU A 336 -19.48 -10.66 -5.41
N ASN A 337 -19.90 -11.92 -5.35
CA ASN A 337 -19.43 -12.85 -4.32
C ASN A 337 -17.89 -12.94 -4.34
N ASN A 338 -17.27 -12.97 -3.17
CA ASN A 338 -15.82 -12.85 -2.97
C ASN A 338 -15.22 -11.50 -3.43
N GLY A 339 -16.05 -10.47 -3.62
CA GLY A 339 -15.61 -9.10 -3.84
C GLY A 339 -14.88 -8.51 -2.62
N THR A 340 -14.16 -7.41 -2.85
CA THR A 340 -13.28 -6.79 -1.85
C THR A 340 -13.56 -5.30 -1.71
N LEU A 341 -13.66 -4.84 -0.46
CA LEU A 341 -13.60 -3.43 -0.09
C LEU A 341 -12.29 -3.13 0.64
N GLU A 342 -11.46 -2.28 0.07
CA GLU A 342 -10.26 -1.75 0.69
C GLU A 342 -10.50 -0.35 1.25
N LEU A 343 -10.09 -0.12 2.50
CA LEU A 343 -10.24 1.13 3.23
C LEU A 343 -8.84 1.69 3.53
N THR A 344 -8.53 2.87 2.99
CA THR A 344 -7.16 3.43 3.02
C THR A 344 -7.01 4.72 3.82
N THR A 345 -8.11 5.36 4.19
CA THR A 345 -8.11 6.59 4.99
C THR A 345 -9.19 6.53 6.06
N ALA A 346 -9.11 7.42 7.04
CA ALA A 346 -10.11 7.48 8.10
C ALA A 346 -11.51 7.80 7.54
N GLY A 347 -12.48 6.97 7.90
CA GLY A 347 -13.90 7.17 7.66
C GLY A 347 -14.62 7.08 9.01
N SER A 348 -15.56 7.98 9.28
CA SER A 348 -16.29 7.93 10.57
C SER A 348 -17.69 7.32 10.45
N ASN A 349 -18.04 6.76 9.28
CA ASN A 349 -19.43 6.41 8.93
C ASN A 349 -19.47 5.26 7.94
N ASP A 350 -20.68 5.01 7.46
CA ASP A 350 -21.10 3.75 6.90
C ASP A 350 -20.66 3.64 5.44
N VAL A 351 -19.95 2.56 5.13
CA VAL A 351 -19.94 1.98 3.79
C VAL A 351 -20.93 0.83 3.79
N ILE A 352 -21.98 0.94 2.98
CA ILE A 352 -22.97 -0.12 2.78
C ILE A 352 -22.61 -0.86 1.50
N VAL A 353 -22.45 -2.17 1.58
CA VAL A 353 -22.16 -3.05 0.45
C VAL A 353 -23.38 -3.89 0.17
N GLU A 354 -24.00 -3.65 -0.98
CA GLU A 354 -25.10 -4.47 -1.49
C GLU A 354 -24.53 -5.50 -2.47
N MET A 355 -24.59 -6.77 -2.08
CA MET A 355 -24.17 -7.88 -2.92
C MET A 355 -25.05 -7.98 -4.17
N ALA A 356 -24.49 -8.39 -5.30
CA ALA A 356 -25.25 -8.68 -6.52
C ALA A 356 -26.18 -9.89 -6.33
N ASP A 357 -25.71 -10.89 -5.59
CA ASP A 357 -26.45 -12.08 -5.15
C ASP A 357 -25.85 -12.53 -3.82
N ALA A 358 -26.70 -12.62 -2.79
CA ALA A 358 -26.40 -13.11 -1.45
C ALA A 358 -27.40 -14.19 -1.02
N THR A 359 -27.93 -14.94 -2.01
CA THR A 359 -28.90 -16.02 -1.76
C THR A 359 -28.23 -17.39 -1.62
N GLY A 360 -26.89 -17.41 -1.69
CA GLY A 360 -26.08 -18.59 -1.42
C GLY A 360 -26.17 -18.98 0.05
N ALA A 361 -25.44 -20.03 0.42
CA ALA A 361 -25.28 -20.45 1.81
C ALA A 361 -23.81 -20.41 2.25
N ASN A 362 -22.95 -19.80 1.42
CA ASN A 362 -21.52 -19.65 1.61
C ASN A 362 -21.05 -18.36 0.91
N ASP A 363 -21.87 -17.32 0.95
CA ASP A 363 -21.49 -16.04 0.39
C ASP A 363 -20.30 -15.49 1.19
N THR A 364 -19.39 -14.83 0.49
CA THR A 364 -18.11 -14.38 1.01
C THR A 364 -17.88 -12.92 0.64
N PHE A 365 -17.41 -12.14 1.60
CA PHE A 365 -17.01 -10.76 1.37
C PHE A 365 -15.69 -10.44 2.06
N ASN A 366 -14.83 -9.69 1.37
CA ASN A 366 -13.49 -9.36 1.83
C ASN A 366 -13.39 -7.87 2.20
N ILE A 367 -12.80 -7.58 3.35
CA ILE A 367 -12.50 -6.23 3.82
C ILE A 367 -10.98 -6.12 4.01
N VAL A 368 -10.37 -5.10 3.44
CA VAL A 368 -8.97 -4.75 3.65
C VAL A 368 -8.91 -3.42 4.36
N THR A 369 -8.17 -3.34 5.46
CA THR A 369 -7.84 -2.06 6.12
C THR A 369 -6.36 -1.78 5.94
N LYS A 370 -6.00 -0.57 5.53
CA LYS A 370 -4.60 -0.14 5.37
C LYS A 370 -4.28 1.04 6.26
N VAL A 371 -3.38 0.81 7.21
CA VAL A 371 -2.73 1.83 8.03
C VAL A 371 -1.25 1.94 7.64
N SER A 372 -0.59 3.02 8.04
CA SER A 372 0.83 3.22 7.74
C SER A 372 1.55 4.00 8.86
N ALA A 373 1.42 5.32 8.89
CA ALA A 373 2.12 6.18 9.85
C ALA A 373 1.30 6.51 11.10
N THR A 374 0.00 6.29 11.06
CA THR A 374 -0.94 6.64 12.14
C THR A 374 -2.03 5.59 12.28
N ASN A 375 -2.61 5.51 13.47
CA ASN A 375 -3.83 4.73 13.70
C ASN A 375 -5.00 5.36 12.92
N LEU A 376 -5.86 4.53 12.34
CA LEU A 376 -7.03 4.97 11.58
C LEU A 376 -8.30 4.32 12.12
N ILE A 377 -9.37 5.11 12.11
CA ILE A 377 -10.73 4.64 12.36
C ILE A 377 -11.43 4.63 11.01
N PHE A 378 -11.89 3.46 10.57
CA PHE A 378 -12.51 3.26 9.25
C PHE A 378 -14.03 3.36 9.27
N GLY A 379 -14.65 3.32 10.47
CA GLY A 379 -16.09 3.43 10.63
C GLY A 379 -16.75 2.06 10.50
N LYS A 380 -17.97 2.05 9.95
CA LYS A 380 -18.79 0.83 9.80
C LYS A 380 -18.80 0.36 8.35
N VAL A 381 -18.61 -0.93 8.17
CA VAL A 381 -18.94 -1.63 6.91
C VAL A 381 -20.19 -2.47 7.17
N GLU A 382 -21.24 -2.25 6.39
CA GLU A 382 -22.49 -3.01 6.46
C GLU A 382 -22.63 -3.88 5.22
N VAL A 383 -22.88 -5.17 5.42
CA VAL A 383 -23.11 -6.16 4.37
C VAL A 383 -24.12 -7.19 4.86
N ALA A 384 -25.31 -7.19 4.29
CA ALA A 384 -26.38 -8.11 4.68
C ALA A 384 -26.21 -9.47 4.00
N ASP A 385 -26.75 -10.52 4.63
CA ASP A 385 -26.92 -11.85 4.02
C ASP A 385 -25.61 -12.53 3.56
N VAL A 386 -24.47 -12.25 4.20
CA VAL A 386 -23.18 -12.89 3.88
C VAL A 386 -22.68 -13.74 5.04
N GLU A 387 -22.44 -15.04 4.81
CA GLU A 387 -22.01 -15.98 5.85
C GLU A 387 -20.52 -15.88 6.23
N ASN A 388 -19.65 -15.51 5.29
CA ASN A 388 -18.19 -15.53 5.49
C ASN A 388 -17.58 -14.14 5.27
N ILE A 389 -17.06 -13.53 6.33
CA ILE A 389 -16.35 -12.26 6.23
C ILE A 389 -14.86 -12.50 6.41
N ASN A 390 -14.05 -12.06 5.45
CA ASN A 390 -12.60 -12.06 5.60
C ASN A 390 -12.10 -10.63 5.82
N ILE A 391 -11.20 -10.44 6.78
CA ILE A 391 -10.59 -9.15 7.10
C ILE A 391 -9.08 -9.28 6.97
N ALA A 392 -8.45 -8.44 6.15
CA ALA A 392 -7.00 -8.26 6.10
C ALA A 392 -6.62 -6.91 6.71
N ALA A 393 -6.03 -6.94 7.90
CA ALA A 393 -5.60 -5.76 8.64
C ALA A 393 -4.11 -5.48 8.36
N THR A 394 -3.83 -4.50 7.49
CA THR A 394 -2.48 -4.27 6.93
C THR A 394 -1.87 -2.97 7.42
N ASP A 395 -0.67 -3.06 7.97
CA ASP A 395 0.23 -1.93 8.18
C ASP A 395 1.30 -1.95 7.07
N THR A 396 1.32 -0.90 6.25
CA THR A 396 2.27 -0.78 5.14
C THR A 396 3.62 -0.19 5.56
N ALA A 397 3.75 0.30 6.80
CA ALA A 397 4.98 0.85 7.34
C ALA A 397 5.29 0.34 8.79
N PRO A 398 5.36 -0.98 9.02
CA PRO A 398 5.36 -1.60 10.36
C PRO A 398 6.62 -1.38 11.24
N GLY A 399 7.49 -0.43 10.90
CA GLY A 399 8.82 -0.30 11.51
C GLY A 399 9.71 -1.51 11.23
N THR A 400 10.75 -1.71 12.03
CA THR A 400 11.65 -2.87 11.89
C THR A 400 11.39 -3.88 12.98
N ALA A 401 11.80 -5.14 12.80
CA ALA A 401 11.65 -6.15 13.85
C ALA A 401 12.33 -5.77 15.19
N ALA A 402 13.37 -4.93 15.17
CA ALA A 402 14.05 -4.46 16.38
C ALA A 402 13.35 -3.26 17.05
N SER A 403 12.52 -2.53 16.31
CA SER A 403 11.74 -1.39 16.77
C SER A 403 10.41 -1.38 16.01
N PRO A 404 9.50 -2.33 16.34
CA PRO A 404 8.22 -2.41 15.67
C PRO A 404 7.41 -1.15 15.99
N ASN A 405 6.76 -0.61 14.96
CA ASN A 405 5.83 0.49 15.09
C ASN A 405 4.58 0.11 14.31
N ILE A 406 3.72 -0.69 14.94
CA ILE A 406 2.52 -1.23 14.32
C ILE A 406 1.35 -0.31 14.66
N GLN A 407 0.68 0.18 13.62
CA GLN A 407 -0.48 1.03 13.77
C GLN A 407 -1.78 0.21 13.95
N THR A 408 -2.79 0.85 14.51
CA THR A 408 -4.10 0.26 14.77
C THR A 408 -5.14 0.69 13.74
N ALA A 409 -5.82 -0.29 13.16
CA ALA A 409 -7.08 -0.13 12.45
C ALA A 409 -8.24 -0.30 13.43
N THR A 410 -9.23 0.60 13.40
CA THR A 410 -10.50 0.42 14.13
C THR A 410 -11.63 0.30 13.12
N LEU A 411 -12.40 -0.78 13.22
CA LEU A 411 -13.42 -1.14 12.26
C LEU A 411 -14.67 -1.68 12.99
N THR A 412 -15.84 -1.25 12.54
CA THR A 412 -17.11 -1.91 12.85
C THR A 412 -17.57 -2.70 11.62
N VAL A 413 -17.95 -3.95 11.80
CA VAL A 413 -18.57 -4.78 10.75
C VAL A 413 -19.99 -5.11 11.17
N ASP A 414 -20.95 -4.79 10.31
CA ASP A 414 -22.37 -5.07 10.47
C ASP A 414 -22.77 -6.11 9.41
N ALA A 415 -22.84 -7.37 9.83
CA ALA A 415 -23.08 -8.53 8.97
C ALA A 415 -24.00 -9.49 9.71
N ASP A 416 -25.30 -9.27 9.59
CA ASP A 416 -26.33 -9.93 10.37
C ASP A 416 -26.39 -11.45 10.19
N SER A 417 -26.02 -11.94 9.01
CA SER A 417 -25.99 -13.37 8.66
C SER A 417 -24.60 -14.02 8.71
N ALA A 418 -23.58 -13.32 9.23
CA ALA A 418 -22.22 -13.87 9.29
C ALA A 418 -22.15 -15.08 10.24
N GLU A 419 -21.67 -16.22 9.74
CA GLU A 419 -21.31 -17.41 10.52
C GLU A 419 -19.83 -17.39 10.92
N THR A 420 -18.97 -16.88 10.02
CA THR A 420 -17.53 -16.84 10.22
C THR A 420 -16.95 -15.46 9.92
N ILE A 421 -15.99 -15.05 10.76
CA ILE A 421 -15.10 -13.92 10.51
C ILE A 421 -13.66 -14.43 10.59
N VAL A 422 -12.92 -14.36 9.49
CA VAL A 422 -11.50 -14.73 9.44
C VAL A 422 -10.65 -13.47 9.31
N ILE A 423 -9.64 -13.34 10.15
CA ILE A 423 -8.82 -12.13 10.27
C ILE A 423 -7.35 -12.49 10.04
N THR A 424 -6.69 -11.72 9.18
CA THR A 424 -5.28 -11.87 8.83
C THR A 424 -4.57 -10.51 8.86
N GLY A 425 -3.24 -10.52 8.76
CA GLY A 425 -2.45 -9.32 8.54
C GLY A 425 -1.55 -8.95 9.71
N ASN A 426 -0.96 -7.76 9.64
CA ASN A 426 0.10 -7.30 10.52
C ASN A 426 -0.21 -6.02 11.30
N SER A 427 -1.26 -5.26 10.94
CA SER A 427 -1.67 -4.12 11.77
C SER A 427 -2.36 -4.60 13.04
N HIS A 428 -2.43 -3.77 14.06
CA HIS A 428 -3.38 -4.01 15.15
C HIS A 428 -4.81 -3.79 14.63
N LEU A 429 -5.78 -4.52 15.17
CA LEU A 429 -7.19 -4.39 14.82
C LEU A 429 -8.05 -4.29 16.08
N ASN A 430 -8.77 -3.18 16.20
CA ASN A 430 -9.88 -3.06 17.13
C ASN A 430 -11.16 -3.32 16.35
N LEU A 431 -11.77 -4.49 16.58
CA LEU A 431 -12.94 -4.94 15.83
C LEU A 431 -14.19 -4.86 16.70
N THR A 432 -15.20 -4.18 16.19
CA THR A 432 -16.58 -4.27 16.70
C THR A 432 -17.42 -5.01 15.68
N THR A 433 -18.22 -5.97 16.12
CA THR A 433 -19.15 -6.69 15.25
C THR A 433 -20.59 -6.43 15.68
N THR A 434 -21.43 -6.09 14.71
CA THR A 434 -22.89 -6.15 14.82
C THR A 434 -23.32 -7.34 13.96
N THR A 435 -23.58 -8.47 14.57
CA THR A 435 -24.00 -9.69 13.88
C THR A 435 -25.31 -10.19 14.45
N GLY A 436 -25.97 -11.09 13.73
CA GLY A 436 -27.02 -11.91 14.30
C GLY A 436 -26.47 -12.95 15.28
N THR A 437 -27.32 -13.90 15.65
CA THR A 437 -26.97 -15.02 16.54
C THR A 437 -26.22 -16.14 15.83
N ASP A 438 -26.01 -16.03 14.52
CA ASP A 438 -25.48 -17.11 13.68
C ASP A 438 -23.93 -17.15 13.66
N LEU A 439 -23.27 -16.12 14.18
CA LEU A 439 -21.81 -16.06 14.27
C LEU A 439 -21.29 -17.13 15.24
N VAL A 440 -20.52 -18.08 14.71
CA VAL A 440 -19.94 -19.20 15.46
C VAL A 440 -18.43 -19.14 15.60
N LEU A 441 -17.73 -18.39 14.74
CA LEU A 441 -16.28 -18.32 14.72
C LEU A 441 -15.76 -16.93 14.37
N VAL A 442 -14.88 -16.40 15.22
CA VAL A 442 -13.94 -15.32 14.90
C VAL A 442 -12.53 -15.90 14.97
N ASP A 443 -11.86 -16.02 13.82
CA ASP A 443 -10.54 -16.64 13.70
C ASP A 443 -9.49 -15.63 13.24
N ALA A 444 -8.67 -15.14 14.18
CA ALA A 444 -7.51 -14.30 13.92
C ALA A 444 -6.18 -15.05 14.09
N SER A 445 -6.19 -16.39 14.01
CA SER A 445 -4.99 -17.22 14.27
C SER A 445 -3.81 -16.94 13.32
N ALA A 446 -4.08 -16.35 12.15
CA ALA A 446 -3.06 -15.94 11.17
C ALA A 446 -2.59 -14.48 11.34
N MET A 447 -3.15 -13.75 12.30
CA MET A 447 -2.81 -12.35 12.55
C MET A 447 -1.51 -12.21 13.35
N THR A 448 -0.71 -11.22 13.00
CA THR A 448 0.56 -10.90 13.67
C THR A 448 0.53 -9.61 14.47
N GLY A 449 -0.43 -8.72 14.17
CA GLY A 449 -0.78 -7.62 15.06
C GLY A 449 -1.73 -8.07 16.16
N LYS A 450 -1.87 -7.23 17.19
CA LYS A 450 -2.88 -7.37 18.25
C LYS A 450 -4.30 -7.33 17.69
N LEU A 451 -5.15 -8.26 18.12
CA LEU A 451 -6.61 -8.16 18.08
C LEU A 451 -7.17 -7.61 19.41
N ASP A 452 -8.11 -6.69 19.32
CA ASP A 452 -8.97 -6.25 20.41
C ASP A 452 -10.44 -6.52 20.00
N TYR A 453 -11.07 -7.49 20.65
CA TYR A 453 -12.40 -7.99 20.29
C TYR A 453 -13.22 -8.39 21.52
N ALA A 454 -14.49 -7.96 21.54
CA ALA A 454 -15.48 -8.34 22.54
C ALA A 454 -16.58 -9.20 21.92
N ALA A 455 -16.71 -10.44 22.41
CA ALA A 455 -17.75 -11.37 22.02
C ALA A 455 -19.12 -10.93 22.53
N THR A 456 -20.10 -10.94 21.64
CA THR A 456 -21.50 -10.56 21.91
C THR A 456 -22.49 -11.69 21.68
N VAL A 457 -22.01 -12.85 21.21
CA VAL A 457 -22.81 -14.04 20.87
C VAL A 457 -22.43 -15.20 21.79
N ASP A 458 -23.43 -15.89 22.32
CA ASP A 458 -23.23 -17.09 23.15
C ASP A 458 -22.58 -18.21 22.34
N GLU A 459 -21.79 -19.07 23.00
CA GLU A 459 -21.12 -20.24 22.39
C GLU A 459 -20.10 -19.90 21.29
N LEU A 460 -19.78 -18.62 21.07
CA LEU A 460 -18.80 -18.15 20.09
C LEU A 460 -17.40 -18.71 20.38
N VAL A 461 -16.68 -19.11 19.33
CA VAL A 461 -15.24 -19.39 19.40
C VAL A 461 -14.47 -18.19 18.87
N VAL A 462 -13.55 -17.68 19.68
CA VAL A 462 -12.64 -16.59 19.31
C VAL A 462 -11.21 -17.07 19.42
N LEU A 463 -10.47 -17.02 18.31
CA LEU A 463 -9.06 -17.38 18.23
C LEU A 463 -8.23 -16.12 17.96
N GLY A 464 -7.34 -15.78 18.88
CA GLY A 464 -6.30 -14.77 18.72
C GLY A 464 -5.13 -15.28 17.87
N GLY A 465 -4.20 -14.38 17.59
CA GLY A 465 -3.06 -14.57 16.70
C GLY A 465 -1.74 -14.72 17.45
N SER A 466 -0.72 -14.02 16.97
CA SER A 466 0.62 -13.96 17.59
C SER A 466 0.95 -12.60 18.24
N GLY A 467 -0.01 -11.66 18.18
CA GLY A 467 0.06 -10.38 18.86
C GLY A 467 -0.32 -10.51 20.34
N ALA A 468 -0.15 -9.45 21.12
CA ALA A 468 -0.63 -9.41 22.51
C ALA A 468 -2.12 -9.05 22.53
N ASP A 469 -2.99 -10.06 22.42
CA ASP A 469 -4.41 -9.90 22.13
C ASP A 469 -5.21 -9.50 23.37
N THR A 470 -6.39 -8.91 23.13
CA THR A 470 -7.38 -8.61 24.18
C THR A 470 -8.72 -9.15 23.72
N LEU A 471 -9.14 -10.24 24.36
CA LEU A 471 -10.35 -10.98 24.00
C LEU A 471 -11.32 -10.95 25.18
N ASP A 472 -12.52 -10.44 24.96
CA ASP A 472 -13.51 -10.21 26.02
C ASP A 472 -14.78 -11.04 25.82
N ALA A 473 -15.05 -11.96 26.75
CA ALA A 473 -16.27 -12.78 26.78
C ALA A 473 -17.33 -12.25 27.75
N SER A 474 -17.11 -11.13 28.45
CA SER A 474 -18.00 -10.64 29.51
C SER A 474 -19.43 -10.30 29.05
N GLY A 475 -19.61 -10.08 27.74
CA GLY A 475 -20.90 -9.82 27.11
C GLY A 475 -21.72 -11.05 26.72
N ALA A 476 -21.18 -12.27 26.83
CA ALA A 476 -21.80 -13.50 26.34
C ALA A 476 -21.50 -14.73 27.23
N SER A 477 -22.22 -15.81 27.00
CA SER A 477 -22.13 -17.07 27.76
C SER A 477 -21.47 -18.18 26.94
N GLN A 478 -20.75 -19.09 27.60
CA GLN A 478 -20.15 -20.28 26.99
C GLN A 478 -19.15 -19.99 25.86
N VAL A 479 -18.63 -18.76 25.79
CA VAL A 479 -17.61 -18.36 24.79
C VAL A 479 -16.32 -19.13 25.02
N VAL A 480 -15.67 -19.55 23.94
CA VAL A 480 -14.33 -20.13 23.94
C VAL A 480 -13.34 -19.08 23.47
N LEU A 481 -12.41 -18.67 24.32
CA LEU A 481 -11.32 -17.77 23.99
C LEU A 481 -10.00 -18.54 23.94
N ASN A 482 -9.22 -18.33 22.88
CA ASN A 482 -7.84 -18.79 22.77
C ASN A 482 -6.96 -17.61 22.38
N GLY A 483 -6.04 -17.18 23.25
CA GLY A 483 -5.14 -16.05 23.00
C GLY A 483 -4.16 -16.31 21.87
N GLY A 484 -3.61 -17.53 21.83
CA GLY A 484 -2.67 -17.93 20.79
C GLY A 484 -1.23 -17.80 21.27
N ALA A 485 -0.45 -16.93 20.66
CA ALA A 485 0.88 -16.57 21.15
C ALA A 485 0.93 -15.07 21.41
N GLY A 486 1.76 -14.64 22.36
CA GLY A 486 1.75 -13.26 22.82
C GLY A 486 1.44 -13.20 24.30
N ASN A 487 1.46 -12.01 24.89
CA ASN A 487 1.02 -11.86 26.28
C ASN A 487 -0.43 -11.43 26.24
N ASP A 488 -1.33 -12.39 26.26
CA ASP A 488 -2.74 -12.13 25.94
C ASP A 488 -3.53 -11.72 27.19
N THR A 489 -4.61 -10.97 26.98
CA THR A 489 -5.59 -10.63 28.02
C THR A 489 -6.93 -11.25 27.66
N LEU A 490 -7.38 -12.20 28.48
CA LEU A 490 -8.63 -12.93 28.29
C LEU A 490 -9.60 -12.56 29.41
N ILE A 491 -10.66 -11.82 29.08
CA ILE A 491 -11.69 -11.39 30.04
C ILE A 491 -12.81 -12.42 30.05
N ALA A 492 -13.06 -13.00 31.23
CA ALA A 492 -13.97 -14.12 31.41
C ALA A 492 -15.45 -13.70 31.35
N GLY A 493 -16.24 -14.45 30.58
CA GLY A 493 -17.71 -14.45 30.63
C GLY A 493 -18.28 -15.59 31.48
N GLU A 494 -19.61 -15.70 31.52
CA GLU A 494 -20.28 -16.83 32.16
C GLU A 494 -19.98 -18.12 31.39
N LEU A 495 -19.57 -19.20 32.10
CA LEU A 495 -19.26 -20.50 31.49
C LEU A 495 -18.16 -20.45 30.40
N ALA A 496 -17.36 -19.39 30.36
CA ALA A 496 -16.32 -19.23 29.36
C ALA A 496 -15.21 -20.28 29.52
N GLN A 497 -14.61 -20.68 28.39
CA GLN A 497 -13.42 -21.54 28.36
C GLN A 497 -12.25 -20.71 27.83
N LEU A 498 -11.17 -20.62 28.60
CA LEU A 498 -10.05 -19.73 28.33
C LEU A 498 -8.78 -20.55 28.13
N THR A 499 -8.09 -20.32 27.02
CA THR A 499 -6.76 -20.86 26.72
C THR A 499 -5.84 -19.67 26.47
N GLY A 500 -4.83 -19.45 27.32
CA GLY A 500 -3.87 -18.37 27.13
C GLY A 500 -2.97 -18.64 25.93
N GLY A 501 -2.43 -19.86 25.89
CA GLY A 501 -1.49 -20.29 24.86
C GLY A 501 -0.04 -20.02 25.26
N ALA A 502 0.71 -19.39 24.36
CA ALA A 502 2.15 -19.18 24.54
C ALA A 502 2.46 -17.73 24.89
N GLY A 503 2.82 -17.48 26.16
CA GLY A 503 3.32 -16.19 26.62
C GLY A 503 3.14 -16.07 28.12
N ALA A 504 3.06 -14.82 28.60
CA ALA A 504 2.65 -14.54 29.96
C ALA A 504 1.26 -13.91 29.92
N ASP A 505 0.24 -14.75 30.09
CA ASP A 505 -1.15 -14.38 29.81
C ASP A 505 -1.85 -13.85 31.06
N THR A 506 -2.84 -12.98 30.87
CA THR A 506 -3.68 -12.43 31.94
C THR A 506 -5.11 -12.90 31.77
N PHE A 507 -5.59 -13.68 32.72
CA PHE A 507 -6.98 -14.13 32.81
C PHE A 507 -7.75 -13.21 33.77
N GLU A 508 -8.59 -12.34 33.22
CA GLU A 508 -9.37 -11.37 33.97
C GLU A 508 -10.73 -11.96 34.37
N MET A 509 -10.88 -12.27 35.65
CA MET A 509 -12.02 -12.98 36.24
C MET A 509 -12.96 -11.98 36.95
N ASN A 510 -13.39 -10.94 36.23
CA ASN A 510 -14.09 -9.79 36.82
C ASN A 510 -15.62 -9.89 36.85
N VAL A 511 -16.20 -10.97 36.31
CA VAL A 511 -17.63 -11.28 36.40
C VAL A 511 -17.89 -12.16 37.64
N GLU A 512 -18.80 -11.72 38.53
CA GLU A 512 -19.19 -12.50 39.72
C GLU A 512 -19.95 -13.78 39.31
N GLY A 513 -19.23 -14.91 39.33
CA GLY A 513 -19.81 -16.23 39.10
C GLY A 513 -20.43 -16.88 40.34
N GLY A 514 -21.37 -17.79 40.12
CA GLY A 514 -21.87 -18.73 41.13
C GLY A 514 -21.25 -20.12 40.94
N VAL A 515 -21.56 -21.09 41.82
CA VAL A 515 -21.01 -22.47 41.67
C VAL A 515 -21.52 -23.19 40.41
N VAL A 516 -22.51 -22.62 39.72
CA VAL A 516 -23.05 -23.10 38.44
C VAL A 516 -22.71 -22.22 37.24
N GLY A 517 -22.13 -21.03 37.46
CA GLY A 517 -21.73 -20.08 36.42
C GLY A 517 -20.31 -19.63 36.69
N TYR A 518 -19.35 -20.41 36.18
CA TYR A 518 -17.91 -20.20 36.37
C TYR A 518 -17.19 -20.29 35.02
N ALA A 519 -16.11 -19.54 34.85
CA ALA A 519 -15.21 -19.76 33.72
C ALA A 519 -14.13 -20.80 34.06
N THR A 520 -13.57 -21.43 33.03
CA THR A 520 -12.53 -22.45 33.16
C THR A 520 -11.29 -22.02 32.38
N ILE A 521 -10.15 -21.91 33.06
CA ILE A 521 -8.85 -21.77 32.43
C ILE A 521 -8.31 -23.17 32.13
N LEU A 522 -7.95 -23.44 30.88
CA LEU A 522 -7.61 -24.78 30.39
C LEU A 522 -6.11 -25.09 30.46
N ASP A 523 -5.25 -24.08 30.46
CA ASP A 523 -3.81 -24.23 30.27
C ASP A 523 -2.94 -23.34 31.17
N PHE A 524 -3.43 -22.95 32.35
CA PHE A 524 -2.68 -22.07 33.27
C PHE A 524 -1.26 -22.56 33.56
N ASN A 525 -0.27 -21.74 33.20
CA ASN A 525 1.16 -22.00 33.31
C ASN A 525 1.88 -20.99 34.21
N SER A 526 3.17 -21.22 34.44
CA SER A 526 4.00 -20.26 35.17
C SER A 526 4.32 -19.06 34.29
N GLY A 527 4.00 -17.86 34.77
CA GLY A 527 4.13 -16.61 34.01
C GLY A 527 2.79 -15.92 33.89
N ASP A 528 1.73 -16.71 33.84
CA ASP A 528 0.35 -16.24 33.74
C ASP A 528 -0.13 -15.59 35.03
N VAL A 529 -1.10 -14.70 34.88
CA VAL A 529 -1.75 -13.93 35.92
C VAL A 529 -3.23 -14.25 35.91
N ILE A 530 -3.78 -14.56 37.09
CA ILE A 530 -5.23 -14.51 37.31
C ILE A 530 -5.51 -13.15 37.96
N ASP A 531 -6.16 -12.26 37.22
CA ASP A 531 -6.61 -10.97 37.73
C ASP A 531 -8.08 -11.08 38.17
N THR A 532 -8.32 -10.96 39.46
CA THR A 532 -9.67 -10.96 40.07
C THR A 532 -10.19 -9.54 40.34
N GLY A 533 -9.51 -8.53 39.81
CA GLY A 533 -9.82 -7.12 39.96
C GLY A 533 -9.75 -6.63 41.41
N SER A 534 -10.42 -5.51 41.68
CA SER A 534 -10.55 -4.95 43.04
C SER A 534 -11.60 -5.68 43.90
N ASN A 535 -12.23 -6.74 43.38
CA ASN A 535 -13.37 -7.41 43.99
C ASN A 535 -12.98 -8.48 45.04
N VAL A 536 -11.69 -8.72 45.25
CA VAL A 536 -11.19 -9.60 46.33
C VAL A 536 -10.33 -8.84 47.33
N GLY A 537 -10.57 -9.06 48.63
CA GLY A 537 -9.89 -8.37 49.74
C GLY A 537 -8.45 -8.81 50.01
N GLY A 538 -7.96 -9.87 49.34
CA GLY A 538 -6.62 -10.42 49.52
C GLY A 538 -6.00 -10.90 48.21
N THR A 539 -4.74 -10.53 47.98
CA THR A 539 -3.98 -10.82 46.73
C THR A 539 -3.03 -12.01 46.85
N ASN A 540 -3.05 -12.74 47.96
CA ASN A 540 -2.12 -13.83 48.24
C ASN A 540 -2.85 -15.12 48.62
N PHE A 541 -2.41 -16.24 48.05
CA PHE A 541 -2.82 -17.56 48.52
C PHE A 541 -2.37 -17.76 49.97
N VAL A 542 -3.33 -17.86 50.90
CA VAL A 542 -3.07 -18.12 52.33
C VAL A 542 -2.65 -19.57 52.61
N THR A 543 -3.03 -20.50 51.73
CA THR A 543 -2.63 -21.91 51.78
C THR A 543 -2.38 -22.45 50.38
N THR A 544 -1.57 -23.50 50.24
CA THR A 544 -1.28 -24.11 48.94
C THR A 544 -2.44 -24.95 48.39
N LYS A 545 -3.40 -25.34 49.24
CA LYS A 545 -4.63 -26.05 48.86
C LYS A 545 -5.67 -26.00 49.98
N ILE A 546 -6.94 -26.04 49.60
CA ILE A 546 -8.05 -26.22 50.53
C ILE A 546 -8.08 -27.68 51.00
N ALA A 547 -8.23 -27.90 52.31
CA ALA A 547 -8.38 -29.23 52.87
C ALA A 547 -9.86 -29.65 52.90
N TYR A 548 -10.21 -30.84 52.42
CA TYR A 548 -11.59 -31.34 52.41
C TYR A 548 -11.64 -32.85 52.69
N ALA A 549 -12.82 -33.37 53.02
CA ALA A 549 -13.01 -34.79 53.27
C ALA A 549 -12.93 -35.60 51.97
N GLY A 550 -12.48 -36.86 52.02
CA GLY A 550 -12.37 -37.71 50.82
C GLY A 550 -13.70 -38.05 50.13
N THR A 551 -14.82 -37.70 50.75
CA THR A 551 -16.18 -37.84 50.19
C THR A 551 -16.76 -36.52 49.67
N ALA A 552 -16.00 -35.42 49.72
CA ALA A 552 -16.45 -34.11 49.27
C ALA A 552 -16.69 -34.11 47.77
N VAL A 553 -17.84 -33.57 47.34
CA VAL A 553 -18.12 -33.31 45.92
C VAL A 553 -17.60 -31.92 45.53
N PHE A 554 -17.55 -31.60 44.22
CA PHE A 554 -17.08 -30.30 43.73
C PHE A 554 -17.75 -29.11 44.45
N GLN A 555 -19.07 -29.20 44.64
CA GLN A 555 -19.84 -28.19 45.36
C GLN A 555 -19.35 -27.96 46.80
N ASP A 556 -18.96 -29.02 47.52
CA ASP A 556 -18.45 -28.91 48.89
C ASP A 556 -17.10 -28.18 48.92
N VAL A 557 -16.26 -28.46 47.92
CA VAL A 557 -14.93 -27.84 47.78
C VAL A 557 -15.05 -26.37 47.37
N ALA A 558 -15.91 -26.06 46.40
CA ALA A 558 -16.16 -24.69 45.93
C ALA A 558 -16.77 -23.81 47.04
N ASN A 559 -17.79 -24.31 47.76
CA ASN A 559 -18.38 -23.59 48.89
C ASN A 559 -17.36 -23.33 50.01
N LYS A 560 -16.46 -24.30 50.26
CA LYS A 560 -15.38 -24.14 51.22
C LYS A 560 -14.38 -23.08 50.77
N ALA A 561 -14.00 -23.07 49.49
CA ALA A 561 -13.14 -22.05 48.90
C ALA A 561 -13.70 -20.65 49.12
N ILE A 562 -14.96 -20.43 48.74
CA ILE A 562 -15.65 -19.14 48.88
C ILE A 562 -15.66 -18.67 50.34
N THR A 563 -15.96 -19.58 51.27
CA THR A 563 -16.02 -19.25 52.70
C THR A 563 -14.65 -18.88 53.28
N GLU A 564 -13.59 -19.59 52.88
CA GLU A 564 -12.23 -19.33 53.36
C GLU A 564 -11.63 -18.05 52.73
N THR A 565 -12.01 -17.71 51.50
CA THR A 565 -11.63 -16.45 50.85
C THR A 565 -12.33 -15.23 51.47
N ALA A 566 -13.59 -15.35 51.91
CA ALA A 566 -14.33 -14.26 52.57
C ALA A 566 -13.84 -13.92 54.00
N LEU A 567 -12.88 -14.68 54.54
CA LEU A 567 -12.31 -14.52 55.89
C LEU A 567 -10.88 -13.94 55.89
N GLY A 568 -10.27 -13.76 54.72
CA GLY A 568 -8.98 -13.08 54.51
C GLY A 568 -9.19 -11.70 53.92
#